data_AF-A0A8T5B245-F1
#
_entry.id   AF-A0A8T5B245-F1
#
_cell.length_a   1.000
_cell.length_b   1.000
_cell.length_c   1.000
_cell.angle_alpha   90.00
_cell.angle_beta   90.00
_cell.angle_gamma   90.00
#
_symmetry.space_group_name_H-M   'P 1'
#
loop_
_entity.id
_entity.type
_entity.pdbx_description
1 polymer ?
#
loop_
_entity_poly.entity_id
_entity_poly.type
_entity_poly.pdbx_seq_one_letter_code
_entity_poly.pdbx_strand_id
1 'polypeptide(L)'
;INTLLRVCVKDYPGIKSEPYVVAFKGESISEDYAKYLEVERELMERTGQPVLRVTGADTLMGTYGLKGTLSVLGIDATKIKETGGLGIILLKPGYPRLAKILGAIADIHLKITREHGAILVYGVKPRTNLHALEMDTSKGYATPKLTPII
;
A
#
# COMPACT_ATOMS: atom_id res chain seq x y z
N ILE A 1 2.86 -23.32 7.46
CA ILE A 1 3.50 -22.34 6.54
C ILE A 1 2.39 -21.53 5.89
N ASN A 2 2.46 -20.19 5.87
CA ASN A 2 1.42 -19.35 5.28
C ASN A 2 1.49 -19.43 3.75
N THR A 3 0.48 -20.03 3.12
CA THR A 3 0.47 -20.31 1.68
C THR A 3 -0.22 -19.22 0.84
N LEU A 4 -0.89 -18.28 1.50
CA LEU A 4 -1.71 -17.22 0.88
C LEU A 4 -1.00 -15.87 0.87
N LEU A 5 -0.03 -15.66 1.76
CA LEU A 5 0.79 -14.47 1.79
C LEU A 5 1.95 -14.57 0.78
N ARG A 6 2.23 -13.47 0.11
CA ARG A 6 3.47 -13.23 -0.63
C ARG A 6 4.05 -11.89 -0.16
N VAL A 7 5.28 -11.91 0.34
CA VAL A 7 6.01 -10.73 0.79
C VAL A 7 7.04 -10.40 -0.27
N CYS A 8 6.76 -9.37 -1.05
CA CYS A 8 7.63 -8.90 -2.11
C CYS A 8 8.67 -7.93 -1.53
N VAL A 9 9.95 -8.23 -1.71
CA VAL A 9 11.06 -7.42 -1.17
C VAL A 9 12.14 -7.21 -2.22
N LYS A 10 12.83 -6.08 -2.16
CA LYS A 10 14.08 -5.90 -2.90
C LYS A 10 15.10 -6.91 -2.37
N ASP A 11 15.89 -7.50 -3.26
CA ASP A 11 16.96 -8.43 -2.90
C ASP A 11 18.07 -7.71 -2.11
N TYR A 12 18.59 -8.38 -1.08
CA TYR A 12 19.69 -7.88 -0.25
C TYR A 12 20.43 -9.02 0.46
N PRO A 13 21.72 -8.83 0.81
CA PRO A 13 22.49 -9.85 1.53
C PRO A 13 21.87 -10.21 2.88
N GLY A 14 21.64 -11.50 3.12
CA GLY A 14 21.07 -12.00 4.38
C GLY A 14 19.55 -12.08 4.40
N ILE A 15 18.87 -11.87 3.27
CA ILE A 15 17.46 -12.19 3.13
C ILE A 15 17.19 -13.67 3.46
N LYS A 16 16.25 -13.92 4.37
CA LYS A 16 15.83 -15.29 4.69
C LYS A 16 15.00 -15.85 3.54
N SER A 17 15.43 -16.99 3.00
CA SER A 17 14.66 -17.73 2.01
C SER A 17 13.49 -18.41 2.70
N GLU A 18 12.32 -17.80 2.62
CA GLU A 18 11.06 -18.33 3.13
C GLU A 18 10.10 -18.57 1.96
N PRO A 19 9.24 -19.60 1.98
CA PRO A 19 8.38 -19.95 0.85
C PRO A 19 7.40 -18.84 0.41
N TYR A 20 7.11 -17.89 1.29
CA TYR A 20 6.23 -16.75 1.03
C TYR A 20 6.98 -15.48 0.64
N VAL A 21 8.32 -15.47 0.64
CA VAL A 21 9.14 -14.31 0.27
C VAL A 21 9.46 -14.34 -1.21
N VAL A 22 9.20 -13.24 -1.90
CA VAL A 22 9.51 -13.05 -3.33
C VAL A 22 10.54 -11.93 -3.44
N ALA A 23 11.76 -12.28 -3.83
CA ALA A 23 12.85 -11.32 -4.04
C ALA A 23 12.77 -10.69 -5.45
N PHE A 24 12.91 -9.36 -5.51
CA PHE A 24 12.99 -8.56 -6.72
C PHE A 24 14.36 -7.91 -6.83
N LYS A 25 14.94 -7.86 -8.03
CA LYS A 25 16.31 -7.32 -8.19
C LYS A 25 16.36 -5.83 -7.88
N GLY A 26 15.32 -5.09 -8.22
CA GLY A 26 15.26 -3.65 -8.05
C GLY A 26 15.99 -2.86 -9.14
N GLU A 27 16.39 -3.53 -10.23
CA GLU A 27 17.13 -2.92 -11.35
C GLU A 27 16.19 -2.47 -12.47
N SER A 28 15.20 -3.30 -12.81
CA SER A 28 14.24 -3.06 -13.88
C SER A 28 12.83 -3.23 -13.36
N ILE A 29 12.12 -2.11 -13.26
CA ILE A 29 10.74 -2.14 -12.77
C ILE A 29 9.82 -2.99 -13.65
N SER A 30 10.08 -3.05 -14.96
CA SER A 30 9.29 -3.85 -15.89
C SER A 30 9.49 -5.34 -15.66
N GLU A 31 10.72 -5.79 -15.43
CA GLU A 31 11.02 -7.20 -15.13
C GLU A 31 10.45 -7.61 -13.77
N ASP A 32 10.69 -6.80 -12.74
CA ASP A 32 10.20 -7.10 -11.40
C ASP A 32 8.66 -7.04 -11.34
N TYR A 33 8.02 -6.15 -12.10
CA TYR A 33 6.56 -6.12 -12.22
C TYR A 33 6.01 -7.32 -13.00
N ALA A 34 6.68 -7.77 -14.07
CA ALA A 34 6.28 -9.00 -14.77
C ALA A 34 6.30 -10.21 -13.82
N LYS A 35 7.36 -10.33 -13.01
CA LYS A 35 7.46 -11.37 -11.97
C LYS A 35 6.37 -11.23 -10.91
N TYR A 36 6.04 -10.00 -10.49
CA TYR A 36 4.91 -9.75 -9.58
C TYR A 36 3.58 -10.26 -10.17
N LEU A 37 3.32 -10.03 -11.47
CA LEU A 37 2.09 -10.47 -12.14
C LEU A 37 1.97 -11.99 -12.18
N GLU A 38 3.09 -12.71 -12.32
CA GLU A 38 3.10 -14.17 -12.25
C GLU A 38 2.71 -14.67 -10.84
N VAL A 39 3.27 -14.05 -9.81
CA VAL A 39 2.96 -14.37 -8.41
C VAL A 39 1.49 -14.08 -8.08
N GLU A 40 0.97 -12.94 -8.54
CA GLU A 40 -0.43 -12.58 -8.36
C GLU A 40 -1.35 -13.59 -9.06
N ARG A 41 -1.01 -14.00 -10.28
CA ARG A 41 -1.76 -15.01 -11.03
C ARG A 41 -1.77 -16.36 -10.31
N GLU A 42 -0.63 -16.83 -9.82
CA GLU A 42 -0.55 -18.08 -9.04
C GLU A 42 -1.45 -18.03 -7.80
N LEU A 43 -1.45 -16.90 -7.07
CA LEU A 43 -2.33 -16.72 -5.92
C LEU A 43 -3.80 -16.77 -6.32
N MET A 44 -4.20 -16.04 -7.37
CA MET A 44 -5.59 -16.03 -7.85
C MET A 44 -6.04 -17.40 -8.34
N GLU A 45 -5.22 -18.13 -9.10
CA GLU A 45 -5.51 -19.48 -9.57
C GLU A 45 -5.74 -20.45 -8.40
N ARG A 46 -4.98 -20.29 -7.32
CA ARG A 46 -5.07 -21.14 -6.13
C ARG A 46 -6.25 -20.81 -5.22
N THR A 47 -6.64 -19.53 -5.12
CA THR A 47 -7.72 -19.10 -4.21
C THR A 47 -9.07 -18.96 -4.90
N GLY A 48 -9.09 -18.82 -6.24
CA GLY A 48 -10.29 -18.44 -6.99
C GLY A 48 -10.77 -17.03 -6.69
N GLN A 49 -9.94 -16.18 -6.06
CA GLN A 49 -10.32 -14.85 -5.57
C GLN A 49 -9.30 -13.79 -6.00
N PRO A 50 -9.73 -12.52 -6.20
CA PRO A 50 -8.81 -11.41 -6.40
C PRO A 50 -7.84 -11.25 -5.23
N VAL A 51 -6.60 -10.82 -5.52
CA VAL A 51 -5.56 -10.62 -4.50
C VAL A 51 -5.71 -9.25 -3.82
N LEU A 52 -5.62 -9.24 -2.49
CA LEU A 52 -5.39 -8.03 -1.70
C LEU A 52 -3.95 -7.56 -1.89
N ARG A 53 -3.78 -6.36 -2.43
CA ARG A 53 -2.46 -5.75 -2.69
C ARG A 53 -2.17 -4.70 -1.62
N VAL A 54 -0.98 -4.75 -1.01
CA VAL A 54 -0.52 -3.71 -0.08
C VAL A 54 0.85 -3.23 -0.54
N THR A 55 0.92 -1.99 -1.01
CA THR A 55 2.09 -1.46 -1.72
C THR A 55 2.64 -0.23 -1.01
N GLY A 56 3.91 -0.28 -0.62
CA GLY A 56 4.65 0.90 -0.14
C GLY A 56 5.16 1.75 -1.31
N ALA A 57 4.51 2.89 -1.57
CA ALA A 57 4.88 3.76 -2.68
C ALA A 57 6.26 4.42 -2.49
N ASP A 58 6.67 4.68 -1.25
CA ASP A 58 8.02 5.17 -0.93
C ASP A 58 9.10 4.13 -1.23
N THR A 59 8.84 2.84 -0.97
CA THR A 59 9.76 1.74 -1.30
C THR A 59 9.94 1.60 -2.82
N LEU A 60 8.83 1.65 -3.58
CA LEU A 60 8.89 1.63 -5.04
C LEU A 60 9.68 2.83 -5.57
N MET A 61 9.42 4.02 -5.04
CA MET A 61 10.09 5.24 -5.48
C MET A 61 11.57 5.26 -5.13
N GLY A 62 11.94 4.75 -3.95
CA GLY A 62 13.35 4.60 -3.56
C GLY A 62 14.10 3.56 -4.40
N THR A 63 13.39 2.58 -4.97
CA THR A 63 14.01 1.51 -5.76
C THR A 63 14.06 1.85 -7.26
N TYR A 64 12.95 2.31 -7.83
CA TYR A 64 12.76 2.48 -9.28
C TYR A 64 12.55 3.94 -9.71
N GLY A 65 12.63 4.89 -8.78
CA GLY A 65 12.38 6.30 -9.03
C GLY A 65 10.91 6.65 -9.25
N LEU A 66 10.64 7.96 -9.39
CA LEU A 66 9.29 8.49 -9.53
C LEU A 66 8.57 7.99 -10.79
N LYS A 67 9.27 8.00 -11.94
CA LYS A 67 8.68 7.60 -13.23
C LYS A 67 8.24 6.14 -13.21
N GLY A 68 9.11 5.24 -12.74
CA GLY A 68 8.78 3.82 -12.61
C GLY A 68 7.59 3.62 -11.69
N THR A 69 7.64 4.20 -10.49
CA THR A 69 6.57 4.10 -9.49
C THR A 69 5.21 4.51 -10.03
N LEU A 70 5.13 5.67 -10.69
CA LEU A 70 3.88 6.16 -11.26
C LEU A 70 3.38 5.27 -12.40
N SER A 71 4.29 4.73 -13.22
CA SER A 71 3.93 3.82 -14.31
C SER A 71 3.27 2.55 -13.78
N VAL A 72 3.89 1.88 -12.81
CA VAL A 72 3.35 0.62 -12.27
C VAL A 72 2.07 0.87 -11.48
N LEU A 73 2.03 1.87 -10.59
CA LEU A 73 0.83 2.15 -9.80
C LEU A 73 -0.36 2.58 -10.65
N GLY A 74 -0.13 3.24 -11.78
CA GLY A 74 -1.18 3.54 -12.75
C GLY A 74 -1.77 2.29 -13.41
N ILE A 75 -0.91 1.37 -13.86
CA ILE A 75 -1.34 0.09 -14.45
C ILE A 75 -2.07 -0.76 -13.40
N ASP A 76 -1.51 -0.83 -12.18
CA ASP A 76 -2.10 -1.58 -11.07
C ASP A 76 -3.50 -1.07 -10.73
N ALA A 77 -3.70 0.25 -10.64
CA ALA A 77 -5.00 0.83 -10.35
C ALA A 77 -6.08 0.44 -11.38
N THR A 78 -5.73 0.43 -12.67
CA THR A 78 -6.63 -0.05 -13.73
C THR A 78 -6.95 -1.54 -13.54
N LYS A 79 -5.91 -2.36 -13.33
CA LYS A 79 -6.08 -3.81 -13.14
C LYS A 79 -6.93 -4.14 -11.92
N ILE A 80 -6.76 -3.43 -10.80
CA ILE A 80 -7.58 -3.60 -9.58
C ILE A 80 -9.06 -3.44 -9.91
N LYS A 81 -9.40 -2.41 -10.69
CA LYS A 81 -10.78 -2.12 -11.10
C LYS A 81 -11.33 -3.21 -12.01
N GLU A 82 -10.56 -3.66 -12.98
CA GLU A 82 -10.96 -4.73 -13.90
C GLU A 82 -11.19 -6.07 -13.19
N THR A 83 -10.36 -6.41 -12.21
CA THR A 83 -10.47 -7.69 -11.48
C THR A 83 -11.41 -7.65 -10.28
N GLY A 84 -11.99 -6.48 -9.94
CA GLY A 84 -12.74 -6.29 -8.70
C GLY A 84 -11.91 -6.52 -7.43
N GLY A 85 -10.61 -6.26 -7.49
CA GLY A 85 -9.68 -6.47 -6.38
C GLY A 85 -9.65 -5.31 -5.38
N LEU A 86 -8.79 -5.42 -4.37
CA LEU A 86 -8.50 -4.33 -3.42
C LEU A 86 -7.00 -4.06 -3.39
N GLY A 87 -6.62 -2.80 -3.64
CA GLY A 87 -5.25 -2.32 -3.46
C GLY A 87 -5.18 -1.22 -2.41
N ILE A 88 -4.22 -1.34 -1.51
CA ILE A 88 -3.90 -0.36 -0.48
C ILE A 88 -2.51 0.17 -0.77
N ILE A 89 -2.41 1.48 -1.02
CA ILE A 89 -1.12 2.14 -1.21
C ILE A 89 -0.77 2.89 0.08
N LEU A 90 0.37 2.54 0.66
CA LEU A 90 0.95 3.21 1.82
C LEU A 90 1.98 4.23 1.33
N LEU A 91 1.86 5.48 1.80
CA LEU A 91 2.81 6.54 1.49
C LEU A 91 3.20 7.26 2.77
N LYS A 92 4.50 7.27 3.07
CA LYS A 92 5.04 8.03 4.21
C LYS A 92 4.93 9.54 3.99
N PRO A 93 4.91 10.35 5.07
CA PRO A 93 5.03 11.81 4.96
C PRO A 93 6.31 12.22 4.21
N GLY A 94 6.30 13.40 3.58
CA GLY A 94 7.46 13.96 2.86
C GLY A 94 7.38 13.88 1.33
N TYR A 95 6.33 13.28 0.77
CA TYR A 95 6.16 13.13 -0.69
C TYR A 95 4.90 13.83 -1.23
N PRO A 96 4.75 15.17 -1.09
CA PRO A 96 3.51 15.87 -1.43
C PRO A 96 3.14 15.75 -2.92
N ARG A 97 4.13 15.76 -3.81
CA ARG A 97 3.91 15.57 -5.26
C ARG A 97 3.36 14.19 -5.57
N LEU A 98 3.95 13.15 -4.99
CA LEU A 98 3.49 11.76 -5.20
C LEU A 98 2.10 11.56 -4.58
N ALA A 99 1.86 12.08 -3.37
CA ALA A 99 0.56 12.02 -2.71
C ALA A 99 -0.55 12.65 -3.57
N LYS A 100 -0.29 13.81 -4.20
CA LYS A 100 -1.25 14.46 -5.10
C LYS A 100 -1.60 13.60 -6.31
N ILE A 101 -0.59 12.99 -6.95
CA ILE A 101 -0.79 12.15 -8.14
C ILE A 101 -1.53 10.86 -7.76
N LEU A 102 -1.08 10.17 -6.70
CA LEU A 102 -1.74 8.94 -6.23
C LEU A 102 -3.17 9.20 -5.75
N GLY A 103 -3.42 10.34 -5.10
CA GLY A 103 -4.77 10.74 -4.70
C GLY A 103 -5.73 10.96 -5.87
N ALA A 104 -5.22 11.30 -7.07
CA ALA A 104 -6.05 11.40 -8.27
C ALA A 104 -6.45 10.02 -8.79
N ILE A 105 -5.53 9.04 -8.73
CA ILE A 105 -5.71 7.66 -9.23
C ILE A 105 -6.57 6.83 -8.26
N ALA A 106 -6.37 7.01 -6.96
CA ALA A 106 -7.07 6.25 -5.92
C ALA A 106 -8.56 6.60 -5.86
N ASP A 107 -9.42 5.61 -5.64
CA ASP A 107 -10.85 5.84 -5.39
C ASP A 107 -11.09 6.38 -3.97
N ILE A 108 -10.28 5.92 -3.01
CA ILE A 108 -10.25 6.40 -1.62
C ILE A 108 -8.83 6.89 -1.28
N HIS A 109 -8.72 8.12 -0.78
CA HIS A 109 -7.49 8.71 -0.25
C HIS A 109 -7.74 9.17 1.18
N LEU A 110 -7.20 8.41 2.14
CA LEU A 110 -7.15 8.78 3.55
C LEU A 110 -5.81 9.43 3.87
N LYS A 111 -5.82 10.49 4.65
CA LYS A 111 -4.62 11.17 5.14
C LYS A 111 -4.56 11.10 6.65
N ILE A 112 -3.38 10.74 7.14
CA ILE A 112 -3.00 10.78 8.56
C ILE A 112 -1.94 11.87 8.70
N THR A 113 -2.16 12.84 9.59
CA THR A 113 -1.23 13.95 9.84
C THR A 113 -1.13 14.24 11.34
N ARG A 114 -0.10 14.96 11.76
CA ARG A 114 0.05 15.41 13.14
C ARG A 114 -0.06 16.93 13.16
N GLU A 115 -1.03 17.45 13.90
CA GLU A 115 -1.24 18.88 14.11
C GLU A 115 -1.25 19.16 15.62
N HIS A 116 -0.40 20.07 16.09
CA HIS A 116 -0.30 20.46 17.51
C HIS A 116 -0.18 19.29 18.52
N GLY A 117 0.41 18.16 18.10
CA GLY A 117 0.56 16.98 18.96
C GLY A 117 -0.58 15.96 18.85
N ALA A 118 -1.71 16.32 18.24
CA ALA A 118 -2.80 15.39 17.95
C ALA A 118 -2.57 14.69 16.60
N ILE A 119 -2.92 13.41 16.53
CA ILE A 119 -2.98 12.67 15.26
C ILE A 119 -4.36 12.89 14.66
N LEU A 120 -4.41 13.40 13.43
CA LEU A 120 -5.63 13.63 12.69
C LEU A 120 -5.75 12.64 11.54
N VAL A 121 -6.96 12.10 11.34
CA VAL A 121 -7.31 11.21 10.23
C VAL A 121 -8.51 11.78 9.49
N TYR A 122 -8.42 11.83 8.17
CA TYR A 122 -9.53 12.26 7.32
C TYR A 122 -9.41 11.76 5.88
N GLY A 123 -10.54 11.59 5.21
CA GLY A 123 -10.62 11.41 3.77
C GLY A 123 -10.35 12.72 3.04
N VAL A 124 -9.40 12.67 2.11
CA VAL A 124 -9.17 13.69 1.08
C VAL A 124 -10.09 13.40 -0.12
N LYS A 125 -10.28 12.12 -0.46
CA LYS A 125 -11.19 11.63 -1.51
C LYS A 125 -11.88 10.35 -1.03
N PRO A 126 -13.21 10.32 -0.88
CA PRO A 126 -14.07 11.49 -0.72
C PRO A 126 -13.65 12.32 0.51
N ARG A 127 -14.07 13.59 0.56
CA ARG A 127 -13.80 14.43 1.73
C ARG A 127 -14.64 13.95 2.91
N THR A 128 -14.01 13.68 4.05
CA THR A 128 -14.70 13.39 5.33
C THR A 128 -14.41 14.47 6.37
N ASN A 129 -15.09 14.42 7.52
CA ASN A 129 -14.74 15.23 8.68
C ASN A 129 -13.35 14.87 9.22
N LEU A 130 -12.76 15.81 9.97
CA LEU A 130 -11.51 15.60 10.71
C LEU A 130 -11.81 14.78 11.96
N HIS A 131 -11.06 13.70 12.16
CA HIS A 131 -11.12 12.90 13.37
C HIS A 131 -9.78 12.97 14.10
N ALA A 132 -9.81 13.21 15.39
CA ALA A 132 -8.69 12.92 16.27
C ALA A 132 -8.57 11.40 16.43
N LEU A 133 -7.38 10.86 16.19
CA LEU A 133 -7.06 9.48 16.47
C LEU A 133 -6.47 9.40 17.88
N GLU A 134 -7.22 8.76 18.77
CA GLU A 134 -6.86 8.55 20.18
C GLU A 134 -6.73 7.05 20.47
N MET A 135 -6.09 6.72 21.59
CA MET A 135 -6.02 5.34 22.07
C MET A 135 -7.07 5.13 23.16
N ASP A 136 -8.05 4.26 22.90
CA ASP A 136 -8.96 3.75 23.91
C ASP A 136 -8.35 2.50 24.56
N THR A 137 -8.13 2.58 25.88
CA THR A 137 -7.57 1.52 26.71
C THR A 137 -8.59 0.89 27.67
N SER A 138 -9.87 1.27 27.57
CA SER A 138 -10.95 0.80 28.45
C SER A 138 -11.14 -0.71 28.49
N LYS A 139 -10.71 -1.41 27.42
CA LYS A 139 -10.77 -2.88 27.30
C LYS A 139 -9.54 -3.61 27.87
N GLY A 140 -8.61 -2.90 28.52
CA GLY A 140 -7.35 -3.47 29.04
C GLY A 140 -6.24 -3.61 27.98
N TYR A 141 -6.48 -3.16 26.74
CA TYR A 141 -5.49 -3.07 25.67
C TYR A 141 -5.80 -1.87 24.77
N ALA A 142 -4.76 -1.31 24.14
CA ALA A 142 -4.91 -0.12 23.30
C ALA A 142 -5.67 -0.44 22.00
N THR A 143 -6.72 0.33 21.73
CA THR A 143 -7.50 0.29 20.49
C THR A 143 -7.64 1.68 19.89
N PRO A 144 -7.54 1.85 18.57
CA PRO A 144 -7.71 3.16 17.96
C PRO A 144 -9.18 3.62 18.08
N LYS A 145 -9.38 4.83 18.56
CA LYS A 145 -10.68 5.53 18.61
C LYS A 145 -10.60 6.78 17.72
N LEU A 146 -11.61 6.95 16.86
CA LEU A 146 -11.76 8.15 16.05
C LEU A 146 -12.80 9.07 16.69
N THR A 147 -12.36 10.22 17.20
CA THR A 147 -13.22 11.24 17.79
C THR A 147 -13.39 12.39 16.78
N PRO A 148 -14.61 12.64 16.25
CA PRO A 148 -14.84 13.78 15.35
C PRO A 148 -14.48 15.10 16.01
N ILE A 149 -13.78 15.99 15.29
CA ILE A 149 -13.45 17.34 15.76
C ILE A 149 -14.52 18.34 15.31
N ILE A 150 -15.16 18.07 14.18
CA ILE A 150 -16.21 18.89 13.53
C ILE A 150 -17.24 17.95 12.93
#